data_AF-A0A6L6XUT5-F1
#
_entry.id   AF-A0A6L6XUT5-F1
#
_cell.length_a   1.000
_cell.length_b   1.000
_cell.length_c   1.000
_cell.angle_alpha   90.00
_cell.angle_beta   90.00
_cell.angle_gamma   90.00
#
_symmetry.space_group_name_H-M   'P 1'
#
loop_
_entity.id
_entity.type
_entity.pdbx_description
1 polymer ?
#
loop_
_entity_poly.entity_id
_entity_poly.type
_entity_poly.pdbx_seq_one_letter_code
_entity_poly.pdbx_strand_id
1 'polypeptide(L)'
;MIEAELSGEVHLRRTTSDEYFTRPDPLEPTGGQPFDLAFIDGMHLFEFALRDLINTEEHCHPWSVVIFDDVLPRNVPEAARERHTGAWTGDVYPVIEVLRRYRPDVAVVLVDTLPTGLMFVLGLDPEDRTLREHYDEIMAEYRKPDPQPVPQQVLDRVSVQTPQRVLDAGFWKVLAEQRANPDLPDFHRRLREQLAADFGPAYGPDQVA
;
A
#
# COMPACT_ATOMS: atom_id res chain seq x y z
N MET A 1 -11.65 -18.25 -9.75
CA MET A 1 -11.90 -18.44 -11.21
C MET A 1 -12.05 -17.03 -11.77
N ILE A 2 -11.38 -16.68 -12.87
CA ILE A 2 -11.59 -15.36 -13.49
C ILE A 2 -12.83 -15.49 -14.38
N GLU A 3 -13.90 -14.80 -14.02
CA GLU A 3 -15.22 -14.91 -14.67
C GLU A 3 -15.48 -13.82 -15.72
N ALA A 4 -14.56 -12.85 -15.85
CA ALA A 4 -14.62 -11.78 -16.82
C ALA A 4 -13.21 -11.37 -17.27
N GLU A 5 -13.02 -11.21 -18.58
CA GLU A 5 -11.81 -10.57 -19.12
C GLU A 5 -11.90 -9.06 -18.89
N LEU A 6 -10.79 -8.46 -18.43
CA LEU A 6 -10.64 -7.01 -18.46
C LEU A 6 -10.32 -6.60 -19.90
N SER A 7 -11.24 -5.84 -20.51
CA SER A 7 -11.01 -5.21 -21.81
C SER A 7 -10.57 -3.76 -21.59
N GLY A 8 -9.39 -3.41 -22.09
CA GLY A 8 -8.83 -2.08 -21.93
C GLY A 8 -7.51 -1.95 -22.68
N GLU A 9 -6.99 -0.72 -22.71
CA GLU A 9 -5.64 -0.47 -23.20
C GLU A 9 -4.64 -1.06 -22.21
N VAL A 10 -3.66 -1.83 -22.72
CA VAL A 10 -2.66 -2.50 -21.91
C VAL A 10 -1.29 -2.08 -22.37
N HIS A 11 -0.50 -1.53 -21.45
CA HIS A 11 0.90 -1.20 -21.69
C HIS A 11 1.78 -2.13 -20.86
N LEU A 12 2.65 -2.88 -21.54
CA LEU A 12 3.68 -3.67 -20.89
C LEU A 12 5.04 -3.02 -21.13
N ARG A 13 5.85 -2.95 -20.07
CA ARG A 13 7.21 -2.41 -20.11
C ARG A 13 8.15 -3.44 -19.49
N ARG A 14 9.23 -3.78 -20.19
CA ARG A 14 10.28 -4.67 -19.68
C ARG A 14 11.41 -3.83 -19.09
N THR A 15 11.28 -3.49 -17.82
CA THR A 15 12.23 -2.66 -17.06
C THR A 15 12.03 -2.94 -15.57
N THR A 16 12.94 -2.49 -14.71
CA THR A 16 12.70 -2.51 -13.26
C THR A 16 11.77 -1.38 -12.84
N SER A 17 11.16 -1.47 -11.66
CA SER A 17 10.33 -0.38 -11.13
C SER A 17 11.12 0.91 -10.93
N ASP A 18 12.31 0.83 -10.32
CA ASP A 18 13.20 1.98 -10.13
C ASP A 18 13.55 2.67 -11.48
N GLU A 19 13.85 1.89 -12.52
CA GLU A 19 14.09 2.44 -13.87
C GLU A 19 12.83 3.02 -14.52
N TYR A 20 11.66 2.42 -14.29
CA TYR A 20 10.39 2.92 -14.82
C TYR A 20 10.13 4.35 -14.33
N PHE A 21 10.28 4.61 -13.04
CA PHE A 21 9.97 5.90 -12.43
C PHE A 21 11.08 6.96 -12.61
N THR A 22 12.30 6.57 -12.99
CA THR A 22 13.39 7.52 -13.31
C THR A 22 13.39 8.01 -14.75
N ARG A 23 12.49 7.49 -15.61
CA ARG A 23 12.38 7.91 -17.00
C ARG A 23 11.79 9.34 -17.11
N PRO A 24 11.94 10.01 -18.27
CA PRO A 24 11.45 11.39 -18.44
C PRO A 24 9.95 11.58 -18.23
N ASP A 25 9.12 10.58 -18.54
CA ASP A 25 7.66 10.66 -18.40
C ASP A 25 7.04 9.33 -17.91
N PRO A 26 7.01 9.06 -16.58
CA PRO A 26 6.39 7.87 -15.99
C PRO A 26 4.87 7.74 -16.24
N LEU A 27 4.21 8.81 -16.68
CA LEU A 27 2.75 8.86 -16.92
C LEU A 27 2.38 8.78 -18.41
N GLU A 28 3.34 8.60 -19.32
CA GLU A 28 3.05 8.42 -20.76
C GLU A 28 1.95 7.37 -21.06
N PRO A 29 1.92 6.18 -20.42
CA PRO A 29 0.87 5.19 -20.63
C PRO A 29 -0.54 5.63 -20.23
N THR A 30 -0.66 6.64 -19.37
CA THR A 30 -1.95 7.20 -18.95
C THR A 30 -2.22 8.56 -19.60
N GLY A 31 -1.44 8.93 -20.63
CA GLY A 31 -1.54 10.23 -21.29
C GLY A 31 -1.23 11.40 -20.34
N GLY A 32 -0.36 11.18 -19.36
CA GLY A 32 -0.01 12.18 -18.34
C GLY A 32 -0.96 12.25 -17.14
N GLN A 33 -1.97 11.38 -17.06
CA GLN A 33 -2.89 11.34 -15.92
C GLN A 33 -2.28 10.59 -14.73
N PRO A 34 -2.37 11.10 -13.49
CA PRO A 34 -1.94 10.35 -12.31
C PRO A 34 -2.68 9.02 -12.16
N PHE A 35 -2.05 8.06 -11.48
CA PHE A 35 -2.65 6.73 -11.25
C PHE A 35 -3.78 6.83 -10.23
N ASP A 36 -4.98 6.37 -10.56
CA ASP A 36 -6.09 6.24 -9.58
C ASP A 36 -5.91 5.02 -8.67
N LEU A 37 -5.27 3.97 -9.18
CA LEU A 37 -5.00 2.74 -8.46
C LEU A 37 -3.65 2.19 -8.89
N ALA A 38 -2.85 1.75 -7.91
CA ALA A 38 -1.62 1.01 -8.13
C ALA A 38 -1.62 -0.30 -7.34
N PHE A 39 -1.08 -1.35 -7.94
CA PHE A 39 -0.96 -2.67 -7.32
C PHE A 39 0.52 -3.08 -7.31
N ILE A 40 1.11 -3.17 -6.12
CA ILE A 40 2.50 -3.50 -5.87
C ILE A 40 2.58 -4.98 -5.52
N ASP A 41 3.09 -5.75 -6.48
CA ASP A 41 3.30 -7.20 -6.40
C ASP A 41 4.57 -7.55 -7.17
N GLY A 42 5.68 -6.99 -6.68
CA GLY A 42 6.97 -6.99 -7.34
C GLY A 42 7.96 -7.97 -6.70
N MET A 43 9.18 -7.49 -6.44
CA MET A 43 10.14 -8.26 -5.67
C MET A 43 9.76 -8.21 -4.19
N HIS A 44 9.59 -9.35 -3.55
CA HIS A 44 9.12 -9.46 -2.16
C HIS A 44 10.20 -9.16 -1.11
N LEU A 45 11.04 -8.13 -1.37
CA LEU A 45 11.95 -7.63 -0.34
C LEU A 45 11.51 -6.23 0.10
N PHE A 46 11.62 -5.99 1.40
CA PHE A 46 11.26 -4.74 2.06
C PHE A 46 11.71 -3.50 1.30
N GLU A 47 12.97 -3.45 0.89
CA GLU A 47 13.55 -2.28 0.23
C GLU A 47 12.93 -1.99 -1.15
N PHE A 48 12.43 -2.99 -1.86
CA PHE A 48 11.77 -2.80 -3.15
C PHE A 48 10.33 -2.35 -2.94
N ALA A 49 9.59 -3.03 -2.05
CA ALA A 49 8.22 -2.68 -1.71
C ALA A 49 8.11 -1.22 -1.22
N LEU A 50 9.04 -0.77 -0.37
CA LEU A 50 9.06 0.62 0.10
C LEU A 50 9.36 1.62 -1.02
N ARG A 51 10.35 1.34 -1.88
CA ARG A 51 10.68 2.22 -3.02
C ARG A 51 9.55 2.26 -4.05
N ASP A 52 8.89 1.14 -4.29
CA ASP A 52 7.73 1.07 -5.18
C ASP A 52 6.63 2.02 -4.72
N LEU A 53 6.33 2.07 -3.42
CA LEU A 53 5.38 3.06 -2.88
C LEU A 53 5.89 4.49 -3.01
N ILE A 54 7.13 4.77 -2.59
CA ILE A 54 7.73 6.12 -2.66
C ILE A 54 7.66 6.67 -4.10
N ASN A 55 8.00 5.85 -5.09
CA ASN A 55 8.02 6.25 -6.49
C ASN A 55 6.60 6.36 -7.07
N THR A 56 5.69 5.48 -6.65
CA THR A 56 4.30 5.46 -7.13
C THR A 56 3.49 6.63 -6.58
N GLU A 57 3.63 6.96 -5.30
CA GLU A 57 2.85 8.02 -4.63
C GLU A 57 3.04 9.39 -5.31
N GLU A 58 4.25 9.71 -5.76
CA GLU A 58 4.57 10.95 -6.50
C GLU A 58 3.76 11.10 -7.80
N HIS A 59 3.19 10.01 -8.31
CA HIS A 59 2.44 9.94 -9.56
C HIS A 59 0.97 9.59 -9.34
N CYS A 60 0.46 9.75 -8.11
CA CYS A 60 -0.91 9.50 -7.73
C CYS A 60 -1.70 10.79 -7.49
N HIS A 61 -3.01 10.66 -7.28
CA HIS A 61 -3.83 11.67 -6.62
C HIS A 61 -3.91 11.38 -5.11
N PRO A 62 -4.30 12.36 -4.27
CA PRO A 62 -4.55 12.10 -2.86
C PRO A 62 -5.60 11.02 -2.59
N TRP A 63 -6.58 10.88 -3.50
CA TRP A 63 -7.66 9.87 -3.43
C TRP A 63 -7.33 8.55 -4.15
N SER A 64 -6.11 8.39 -4.64
CA SER A 64 -5.68 7.13 -5.24
C SER A 64 -5.56 6.03 -4.20
N VAL A 65 -5.60 4.79 -4.68
CA VAL A 65 -5.47 3.59 -3.86
C VAL A 65 -4.20 2.84 -4.24
N VAL A 66 -3.26 2.71 -3.31
CA VAL A 66 -2.12 1.80 -3.48
C VAL A 66 -2.40 0.52 -2.72
N ILE A 67 -2.27 -0.62 -3.40
CA ILE A 67 -2.49 -1.95 -2.84
C ILE A 67 -1.18 -2.71 -2.92
N PHE A 68 -0.81 -3.40 -1.85
CA PHE A 68 0.27 -4.37 -1.83
C PHE A 68 -0.30 -5.78 -1.73
N ASP A 69 0.29 -6.71 -2.47
CA ASP A 69 0.10 -8.14 -2.25
C ASP A 69 1.17 -8.71 -1.30
N ASP A 70 0.92 -9.93 -0.82
CA ASP A 70 1.90 -10.73 -0.09
C ASP A 70 2.45 -10.06 1.19
N VAL A 71 1.61 -9.38 1.96
CA VAL A 71 2.04 -8.58 3.14
C VAL A 71 1.91 -9.31 4.48
N LEU A 72 1.05 -10.33 4.57
CA LEU A 72 0.72 -11.07 5.80
C LEU A 72 1.20 -12.53 5.76
N PRO A 73 2.50 -12.79 6.01
CA PRO A 73 3.06 -14.14 6.06
C PRO A 73 2.30 -15.02 7.05
N ARG A 74 2.12 -16.30 6.71
CA ARG A 74 1.47 -17.26 7.62
C ARG A 74 2.43 -17.85 8.65
N ASN A 75 3.73 -17.72 8.42
CA ASN A 75 4.80 -18.21 9.28
C ASN A 75 6.11 -17.48 8.93
N VAL A 76 7.09 -17.52 9.85
CA VAL A 76 8.40 -16.87 9.67
C VAL A 76 9.15 -17.37 8.41
N PRO A 77 9.16 -18.67 8.06
CA PRO A 77 9.75 -19.15 6.80
C PRO A 77 9.24 -18.46 5.53
N GLU A 78 7.94 -18.19 5.42
CA GLU A 78 7.37 -17.48 4.26
C GLU A 78 7.89 -16.04 4.15
N ALA A 79 8.25 -15.44 5.28
CA ALA A 79 8.76 -14.08 5.37
C ALA A 79 10.27 -13.96 5.14
N ALA A 80 10.99 -15.07 4.95
CA ALA A 80 12.44 -15.06 4.78
C ALA A 80 12.84 -14.25 3.54
N ARG A 81 13.94 -13.51 3.60
CA ARG A 81 14.49 -12.77 2.45
C ARG A 81 15.00 -13.71 1.38
N GLU A 82 15.66 -14.79 1.77
CA GLU A 82 16.02 -15.86 0.83
C GLU A 82 14.85 -16.84 0.69
N ARG A 83 14.26 -16.91 -0.51
CA ARG A 83 13.16 -17.84 -0.76
C ARG A 83 13.64 -19.29 -0.62
N HIS A 84 13.09 -19.99 0.36
CA HIS A 84 13.34 -21.42 0.57
C HIS A 84 12.05 -22.25 0.78
N THR A 85 10.89 -21.66 0.53
CA THR A 85 9.56 -22.26 0.64
C THR A 85 8.77 -22.15 -0.67
N GLY A 86 7.73 -22.97 -0.82
CA GLY A 86 6.81 -22.91 -1.97
C GLY A 86 6.07 -21.58 -2.04
N ALA A 87 5.36 -21.21 -0.98
CA ALA A 87 4.82 -19.86 -0.77
C ALA A 87 5.89 -18.93 -0.21
N TRP A 88 5.87 -17.65 -0.57
CA TRP A 88 6.92 -16.71 -0.17
C TRP A 88 6.43 -15.27 -0.25
N THR A 89 6.21 -14.65 0.90
CA THR A 89 5.87 -13.22 1.02
C THR A 89 7.11 -12.34 1.12
N GLY A 90 8.27 -12.96 1.37
CA GLY A 90 9.48 -12.29 1.80
C GLY A 90 9.24 -11.31 2.94
N ASP A 91 10.11 -10.32 3.09
CA ASP A 91 10.07 -9.39 4.22
C ASP A 91 9.30 -8.10 3.91
N VAL A 92 8.15 -8.18 3.23
CA VAL A 92 7.33 -6.98 2.89
C VAL A 92 6.59 -6.41 4.11
N TYR A 93 6.20 -7.25 5.07
CA TYR A 93 5.41 -6.86 6.25
C TYR A 93 5.92 -5.63 7.06
N PRO A 94 7.24 -5.30 7.14
CA PRO A 94 7.70 -4.13 7.87
C PRO A 94 7.16 -2.81 7.31
N VAL A 95 6.73 -2.76 6.04
CA VAL A 95 6.09 -1.56 5.45
C VAL A 95 4.89 -1.11 6.29
N ILE A 96 4.15 -2.04 6.91
CA ILE A 96 3.00 -1.72 7.78
C ILE A 96 3.43 -0.78 8.92
N GLU A 97 4.51 -1.13 9.62
CA GLU A 97 4.97 -0.36 10.78
C GLU A 97 5.66 0.93 10.36
N VAL A 98 6.40 0.90 9.25
CA VAL A 98 7.00 2.10 8.67
C VAL A 98 5.94 3.14 8.34
N LEU A 99 4.84 2.74 7.70
CA LEU A 99 3.75 3.68 7.40
C LEU A 99 3.07 4.19 8.68
N ARG A 100 2.82 3.33 9.67
CA ARG A 100 2.25 3.78 10.95
C ARG A 100 3.11 4.82 11.67
N ARG A 101 4.44 4.69 11.58
CA ARG A 101 5.37 5.58 12.28
C ARG A 101 5.73 6.83 11.49
N TYR A 102 6.04 6.69 10.20
CA TYR A 102 6.56 7.79 9.38
C TYR A 102 5.45 8.47 8.57
N ARG A 103 4.32 7.82 8.35
CA ARG A 103 3.17 8.37 7.61
C ARG A 103 1.84 8.13 8.35
N PRO A 104 1.69 8.61 9.60
CA PRO A 104 0.44 8.47 10.33
C PRO A 104 -0.73 9.21 9.67
N ASP A 105 -0.46 10.08 8.69
CA ASP A 105 -1.42 10.74 7.83
C ASP A 105 -2.14 9.79 6.87
N VAL A 106 -1.47 8.74 6.37
CA VAL A 106 -2.09 7.73 5.47
C VAL A 106 -2.76 6.61 6.24
N ALA A 107 -3.89 6.12 5.72
CA ALA A 107 -4.59 5.00 6.33
C ALA A 107 -4.08 3.67 5.76
N VAL A 108 -3.70 2.76 6.66
CA VAL A 108 -3.23 1.41 6.33
C VAL A 108 -4.32 0.39 6.67
N VAL A 109 -5.00 -0.15 5.67
CA VAL A 109 -6.07 -1.16 5.85
C VAL A 109 -5.55 -2.52 5.39
N LEU A 110 -5.37 -3.45 6.35
CA LEU A 110 -4.99 -4.83 6.06
C LEU A 110 -6.23 -5.65 5.73
N VAL A 111 -6.15 -6.48 4.69
CA VAL A 111 -7.28 -7.24 4.17
C VAL A 111 -6.95 -8.73 4.16
N ASP A 112 -7.83 -9.54 4.76
CA ASP A 112 -7.64 -10.99 4.94
C ASP A 112 -8.00 -11.78 3.67
N THR A 113 -7.37 -11.43 2.55
CA THR A 113 -7.36 -12.29 1.37
C THR A 113 -6.41 -13.47 1.60
N LEU A 114 -6.75 -14.60 1.00
CA LEU A 114 -5.92 -15.80 1.09
C LEU A 114 -4.98 -15.90 -0.11
N PRO A 115 -3.75 -16.44 0.06
CA PRO A 115 -3.22 -16.98 1.31
C PRO A 115 -2.53 -15.94 2.21
N THR A 116 -2.20 -14.76 1.72
CA THR A 116 -1.12 -13.90 2.26
C THR A 116 -1.53 -12.44 2.46
N GLY A 117 -2.80 -12.11 2.20
CA GLY A 117 -3.39 -10.81 2.53
C GLY A 117 -2.96 -9.66 1.63
N LEU A 118 -3.83 -8.66 1.54
CA LEU A 118 -3.53 -7.38 0.89
C LEU A 118 -3.35 -6.28 1.94
N MET A 119 -2.64 -5.22 1.56
CA MET A 119 -2.61 -3.97 2.32
C MET A 119 -2.99 -2.81 1.42
N PHE A 120 -3.99 -2.04 1.83
CA PHE A 120 -4.40 -0.81 1.17
C PHE A 120 -3.77 0.37 1.88
N VAL A 121 -3.22 1.31 1.11
CA VAL A 121 -2.73 2.60 1.55
C VAL A 121 -3.61 3.67 0.91
N LEU A 122 -4.28 4.47 1.75
CA LEU A 122 -5.29 5.44 1.36
C LEU A 122 -5.00 6.82 1.94
N GLY A 123 -5.44 7.87 1.25
CA GLY A 123 -5.27 9.25 1.70
C GLY A 123 -3.84 9.74 1.49
N LEU A 124 -3.31 9.46 0.30
CA LEU A 124 -1.94 9.75 -0.11
C LEU A 124 -1.66 11.24 -0.18
N ASP A 125 -0.38 11.60 -0.18
CA ASP A 125 0.09 12.95 -0.47
C ASP A 125 1.24 12.87 -1.49
N PRO A 126 1.00 13.15 -2.79
CA PRO A 126 2.02 13.10 -3.83
C PRO A 126 3.19 14.06 -3.62
N GLU A 127 3.04 15.05 -2.74
CA GLU A 127 4.10 16.01 -2.37
C GLU A 127 4.86 15.60 -1.12
N ASP A 128 4.38 14.61 -0.34
CA ASP A 128 5.08 14.12 0.84
C ASP A 128 6.41 13.46 0.45
N ARG A 129 7.47 13.80 1.18
CA ARG A 129 8.82 13.26 0.99
C ARG A 129 9.34 12.53 2.21
N THR A 130 8.53 12.36 3.25
CA THR A 130 8.95 11.86 4.57
C THR A 130 9.64 10.50 4.46
N LEU A 131 9.05 9.55 3.72
CA LEU A 131 9.66 8.22 3.54
C LEU A 131 10.98 8.27 2.75
N ARG A 132 11.12 9.22 1.81
CA ARG A 132 12.35 9.40 1.02
C ARG A 132 13.44 10.06 1.87
N GLU A 133 13.09 11.06 2.66
CA GLU A 133 14.02 11.79 3.54
C GLU A 133 14.55 10.91 4.67
N HIS A 134 13.72 10.00 5.20
CA HIS A 134 14.11 9.03 6.23
C HIS A 134 14.55 7.67 5.68
N TYR A 135 14.75 7.52 4.36
CA TYR A 135 14.96 6.22 3.73
C TYR A 135 16.14 5.43 4.35
N ASP A 136 17.29 6.08 4.54
CA ASP A 136 18.48 5.41 5.10
C ASP A 136 18.26 4.97 6.56
N GLU A 137 17.55 5.78 7.35
CA GLU A 137 17.17 5.46 8.73
C GLU A 137 16.22 4.25 8.76
N ILE A 138 15.18 4.29 7.93
CA ILE A 138 14.21 3.20 7.78
C ILE A 138 14.90 1.91 7.34
N MET A 139 15.82 1.98 6.37
CA MET A 139 16.59 0.81 5.93
C MET A 139 17.43 0.23 7.05
N ALA A 140 18.16 1.07 7.82
CA ALA A 140 18.97 0.61 8.94
C ALA A 140 18.12 -0.04 10.04
N GLU A 141 16.94 0.52 10.31
CA GLU A 141 16.05 0.05 11.37
C GLU A 141 15.28 -1.22 10.99
N TYR A 142 14.72 -1.32 9.77
CA TYR A 142 13.76 -2.37 9.42
C TYR A 142 14.30 -3.47 8.52
N ARG A 143 15.36 -3.22 7.73
CA ARG A 143 15.96 -4.26 6.88
C ARG A 143 16.84 -5.19 7.73
N LYS A 144 16.30 -6.35 8.13
CA LYS A 144 17.00 -7.32 8.98
C LYS A 144 17.43 -8.57 8.19
N PRO A 145 18.52 -9.25 8.57
CA PRO A 145 18.85 -10.55 8.01
C PRO A 145 17.86 -11.62 8.50
N ASP A 146 17.81 -12.74 7.79
CA ASP A 146 17.03 -13.90 8.24
C ASP A 146 17.65 -14.54 9.50
N PRO A 147 16.82 -15.15 10.38
CA PRO A 147 15.36 -15.24 10.29
C PRO A 147 14.68 -13.89 10.61
N GLN A 148 13.62 -13.57 9.86
CA GLN A 148 12.89 -12.31 10.06
C GLN A 148 12.17 -12.28 11.41
N PRO A 149 12.22 -11.14 12.14
CA PRO A 149 11.52 -10.96 13.41
C PRO A 149 10.05 -10.58 13.20
N VAL A 150 9.28 -11.43 12.50
CA VAL A 150 7.87 -11.13 12.17
C VAL A 150 7.07 -10.92 13.46
N PRO A 151 6.44 -9.74 13.66
CA PRO A 151 5.65 -9.49 14.85
C PRO A 151 4.49 -10.48 14.97
N GLN A 152 4.23 -10.96 16.18
CA GLN A 152 3.16 -11.94 16.41
C GLN A 152 1.79 -11.43 15.95
N GLN A 153 1.52 -10.12 16.08
CA GLN A 153 0.27 -9.51 15.62
C GLN A 153 0.06 -9.61 14.10
N VAL A 154 1.14 -9.62 13.30
CA VAL A 154 1.07 -9.82 11.85
C VAL A 154 0.74 -11.28 11.54
N LEU A 155 1.41 -12.23 12.22
CA LEU A 155 1.15 -13.67 12.08
C LEU A 155 -0.28 -14.04 12.51
N ASP A 156 -0.74 -13.43 13.60
CA ASP A 156 -2.10 -13.62 14.15
C ASP A 156 -3.16 -12.86 13.34
N ARG A 157 -2.76 -12.06 12.35
CA ARG A 157 -3.64 -11.22 11.52
C ARG A 157 -4.57 -10.37 12.37
N VAL A 158 -4.02 -9.70 13.37
CA VAL A 158 -4.78 -8.81 14.23
C VAL A 158 -5.23 -7.58 13.44
N SER A 159 -6.48 -7.17 13.63
CA SER A 159 -7.07 -5.96 13.01
C SER A 159 -7.17 -5.98 11.47
N VAL A 160 -7.10 -7.15 10.85
CA VAL A 160 -7.41 -7.30 9.42
C VAL A 160 -8.91 -7.18 9.17
N GLN A 161 -9.27 -6.66 7.99
CA GLN A 161 -10.65 -6.59 7.52
C GLN A 161 -10.94 -7.75 6.57
N THR A 162 -12.15 -8.29 6.62
CA THR A 162 -12.57 -9.27 5.61
C THR A 162 -12.69 -8.59 4.24
N PRO A 163 -12.38 -9.27 3.12
CA PRO A 163 -12.51 -8.69 1.78
C PRO A 163 -13.88 -8.08 1.50
N GLN A 164 -14.97 -8.78 1.87
CA GLN A 164 -16.33 -8.30 1.65
C GLN A 164 -16.61 -6.99 2.39
N ARG A 165 -16.17 -6.87 3.65
CA ARG A 165 -16.31 -5.63 4.43
C ARG A 165 -15.58 -4.46 3.79
N VAL A 166 -14.42 -4.69 3.17
CA VAL A 166 -13.68 -3.63 2.46
C VAL A 166 -14.42 -3.22 1.18
N LEU A 167 -15.00 -4.16 0.44
CA LEU A 167 -15.81 -3.86 -0.75
C LEU A 167 -17.09 -3.09 -0.41
N ASP A 168 -17.72 -3.41 0.72
CA ASP A 168 -18.97 -2.76 1.17
C ASP A 168 -18.74 -1.43 1.92
N ALA A 169 -17.48 -1.04 2.13
CA ALA A 169 -17.13 0.11 2.95
C ALA A 169 -17.52 1.45 2.30
N GLY A 170 -17.88 2.43 3.13
CA GLY A 170 -18.29 3.76 2.67
C GLY A 170 -17.16 4.63 2.12
N PHE A 171 -15.89 4.35 2.47
CA PHE A 171 -14.76 5.18 2.01
C PHE A 171 -14.65 5.24 0.49
N TRP A 172 -15.09 4.21 -0.25
CA TRP A 172 -15.14 4.23 -1.71
C TRP A 172 -15.93 5.40 -2.27
N LYS A 173 -17.05 5.75 -1.61
CA LYS A 173 -17.86 6.90 -1.98
C LYS A 173 -17.11 8.21 -1.76
N VAL A 174 -16.34 8.31 -0.66
CA VAL A 174 -15.52 9.51 -0.37
C VAL A 174 -14.44 9.70 -1.44
N LEU A 175 -13.76 8.63 -1.85
CA LEU A 175 -12.77 8.67 -2.93
C LEU A 175 -13.40 9.08 -4.26
N ALA A 176 -14.55 8.48 -4.62
CA ALA A 176 -15.26 8.81 -5.85
C ALA A 176 -15.77 10.26 -5.88
N GLU A 177 -16.29 10.76 -4.76
CA GLU A 177 -16.70 12.17 -4.61
C GLU A 177 -15.51 13.12 -4.78
N GLN A 178 -14.36 12.82 -4.15
CA GLN A 178 -13.17 13.64 -4.29
C GLN A 178 -12.65 13.66 -5.73
N ARG A 179 -12.61 12.50 -6.39
CA ARG A 179 -12.24 12.41 -7.80
C ARG A 179 -13.16 13.24 -8.71
N ALA A 180 -14.47 13.22 -8.45
CA ALA A 180 -15.44 13.97 -9.23
C ALA A 180 -15.36 15.48 -9.00
N ASN A 181 -14.88 15.91 -7.83
CA ASN A 181 -14.68 17.31 -7.49
C ASN A 181 -13.37 17.49 -6.69
N PRO A 182 -12.22 17.59 -7.40
CA PRO A 182 -10.89 17.64 -6.79
C PRO A 182 -10.69 18.75 -5.75
N ASP A 183 -11.43 19.86 -5.89
CA ASP A 183 -11.35 21.03 -5.01
C ASP A 183 -12.20 20.90 -3.73
N LEU A 184 -12.85 19.74 -3.50
CA LEU A 184 -13.57 19.51 -2.25
C LEU A 184 -12.61 19.62 -1.06
N PRO A 185 -12.93 20.45 -0.05
CA PRO A 185 -12.05 20.68 1.08
C PRO A 185 -12.02 19.47 2.03
N ASP A 186 -11.00 19.45 2.90
CA ASP A 186 -10.89 18.53 4.03
C ASP A 186 -10.89 17.03 3.64
N PHE A 187 -10.41 16.69 2.44
CA PHE A 187 -10.42 15.31 1.92
C PHE A 187 -9.93 14.27 2.94
N HIS A 188 -8.72 14.45 3.49
CA HIS A 188 -8.13 13.49 4.43
C HIS A 188 -8.96 13.33 5.71
N ARG A 189 -9.56 14.42 6.21
CA ARG A 189 -10.47 14.34 7.38
C ARG A 189 -11.71 13.54 7.04
N ARG A 190 -12.40 13.84 5.93
CA ARG A 190 -13.60 13.10 5.48
C ARG A 190 -13.30 11.62 5.30
N LEU A 191 -12.15 11.31 4.70
CA LEU A 191 -11.69 9.93 4.51
C LEU A 191 -11.49 9.22 5.86
N ARG A 192 -10.78 9.85 6.81
CA ARG A 192 -10.53 9.29 8.15
C ARG A 192 -11.81 9.09 8.96
N GLU A 193 -12.74 10.04 8.91
CA GLU A 193 -14.05 9.92 9.55
C GLU A 193 -14.84 8.74 8.99
N GLN A 194 -14.85 8.57 7.66
CA GLN A 194 -15.53 7.45 7.03
C GLN A 194 -14.86 6.11 7.34
N LEU A 195 -13.53 6.03 7.30
CA LEU A 195 -12.79 4.82 7.68
C LEU A 195 -13.04 4.44 9.16
N ALA A 196 -13.17 5.43 10.05
CA ALA A 196 -13.53 5.20 11.43
C ALA A 196 -14.94 4.62 11.58
N ALA A 197 -15.89 5.08 10.76
CA ALA A 197 -17.23 4.51 10.71
C ALA A 197 -17.23 3.08 10.13
N ASP A 198 -16.42 2.83 9.10
CA ASP A 198 -16.37 1.55 8.40
C ASP A 198 -15.67 0.45 9.23
N PHE A 199 -14.55 0.79 9.86
CA PHE A 199 -13.62 -0.18 10.46
C PHE A 199 -13.35 0.04 11.96
N GLY A 200 -13.82 1.14 12.53
CA GLY A 200 -13.70 1.46 13.95
C GLY A 200 -12.72 2.60 14.26
N PRO A 201 -12.72 3.11 15.50
CA PRO A 201 -12.08 4.37 15.87
C PRO A 201 -10.55 4.39 15.68
N ALA A 202 -9.90 3.24 15.58
CA ALA A 202 -8.46 3.15 15.28
C ALA A 202 -8.08 3.77 13.92
N TYR A 203 -9.04 3.93 13.01
CA TYR A 203 -8.82 4.56 11.70
C TYR A 203 -9.18 6.06 11.67
N GLY A 204 -9.61 6.64 12.81
CA GLY A 204 -10.05 8.02 12.90
C GLY A 204 -8.94 9.07 12.83
N PRO A 205 -9.32 10.36 12.81
CA PRO A 205 -8.40 11.48 12.61
C PRO A 205 -7.44 11.74 13.79
N ASP A 206 -7.74 11.22 14.99
CA ASP A 206 -7.00 11.54 16.22
C ASP A 206 -5.76 10.64 16.48
N GLN A 207 -5.25 9.96 15.46
CA GLN A 207 -4.03 9.13 15.58
C GLN A 207 -2.73 9.84 15.19
N VAL A 208 -2.75 11.16 14.92
CA VAL A 208 -1.51 11.94 14.79
C VAL A 208 -0.97 12.23 16.18
N ALA A 209 -0.16 11.31 16.72
CA ALA A 209 0.62 11.51 17.94
C ALA A 209 2.11 11.52 17.62
#